data_AF-A0A6B3I2X5-F1
#
_entry.id   AF-A0A6B3I2X5-F1
#
_cell.length_a   1.000
_cell.length_b   1.000
_cell.length_c   1.000
_cell.angle_alpha   90.00
_cell.angle_beta   90.00
_cell.angle_gamma   90.00
#
_symmetry.space_group_name_H-M   'P 1'
#
loop_
_entity.id
_entity.type
_entity.pdbx_description
1 polymer ?
#
loop_
_entity_poly.entity_id
_entity_poly.type
_entity_poly.pdbx_seq_one_letter_code
_entity_poly.pdbx_strand_id
1 'polypeptide(L)'
;MDQQPPTDRGGPESGEAVPTCYRHPGRETGISCTRCERPICTECMVSASVGFQCPDCVRQGSGTGHHPSASTPRTLAGGTLAAD
;
A
#
# COMPACT_ATOMS: atom_id res chain seq x y z
N MET A 1 -37.31 19.12 -29.20
CA MET A 1 -36.97 19.78 -27.91
C MET A 1 -36.99 18.70 -26.86
N ASP A 2 -36.19 17.66 -27.06
CA ASP A 2 -36.32 16.39 -26.36
C ASP A 2 -35.07 16.22 -25.51
N GLN A 3 -35.17 16.77 -24.30
CA GLN A 3 -34.16 16.69 -23.25
C GLN A 3 -33.95 15.22 -22.88
N GLN A 4 -32.80 14.67 -23.24
CA GLN A 4 -32.34 13.37 -22.74
C GLN A 4 -32.02 13.50 -21.23
N PRO A 5 -32.53 12.61 -20.35
CA PRO A 5 -32.22 12.62 -18.92
C PRO A 5 -30.78 12.14 -18.65
N PRO A 6 -30.07 12.68 -17.63
CA PRO A 6 -28.74 12.24 -17.27
C PRO A 6 -28.82 11.01 -16.36
N THR A 7 -28.65 9.81 -16.91
CA THR A 7 -28.55 8.60 -16.08
C THR A 7 -27.10 8.15 -15.92
N ASP A 8 -26.61 8.41 -14.71
CA ASP A 8 -25.80 7.49 -13.89
C ASP A 8 -24.38 7.18 -14.38
N ARG A 9 -23.43 8.06 -14.02
CA ARG A 9 -22.04 7.65 -13.79
C ARG A 9 -21.94 7.05 -12.38
N GLY A 10 -22.45 5.84 -12.21
CA GLY A 10 -21.97 4.95 -11.16
C GLY A 10 -20.54 4.54 -11.48
N GLY A 11 -19.57 5.42 -11.19
CA GLY A 11 -18.18 4.98 -11.06
C GLY A 11 -18.13 3.97 -9.92
N PRO A 12 -17.27 2.93 -9.95
CA PRO A 12 -17.10 2.12 -8.77
C PRO A 12 -16.67 3.09 -7.68
N GLU A 13 -17.55 3.26 -6.70
CA GLU A 13 -17.28 3.79 -5.38
C GLU A 13 -16.15 2.89 -4.86
N SER A 14 -14.94 3.21 -5.30
CA SER A 14 -13.70 2.72 -4.77
C SER A 14 -13.70 3.41 -3.43
N GLY A 15 -14.43 2.83 -2.47
CA GLY A 15 -14.33 3.17 -1.07
C GLY A 15 -12.87 2.95 -0.76
N GLU A 16 -12.11 4.02 -0.92
CA GLU A 16 -10.68 4.08 -0.72
C GLU A 16 -10.55 3.91 0.78
N ALA A 17 -10.53 2.63 1.18
CA ALA A 17 -10.56 2.24 2.58
C ALA A 17 -9.36 2.93 3.19
N VAL A 18 -9.63 3.95 4.02
CA VAL A 18 -8.58 4.82 4.53
C VAL A 18 -7.54 3.91 5.15
N PRO A 19 -6.29 3.93 4.65
CA PRO A 19 -5.29 2.98 5.09
C PRO A 19 -5.18 3.11 6.60
N THR A 20 -5.29 1.99 7.29
CA THR A 20 -5.27 1.98 8.75
C THR A 20 -3.97 1.37 9.21
N CYS A 21 -3.40 1.90 10.28
CA CYS A 21 -2.13 1.39 10.77
C CYS A 21 -2.24 -0.11 11.08
N TYR A 22 -1.27 -0.88 10.59
CA TYR A 22 -1.25 -2.34 10.81
C TYR A 22 -1.19 -2.75 12.31
N ARG A 23 -0.74 -1.85 13.19
CA ARG A 23 -0.72 -2.05 14.66
C ARG A 23 -1.93 -1.45 15.37
N HIS A 24 -2.62 -0.53 14.72
CA HIS A 24 -3.72 0.22 15.31
C HIS A 24 -4.90 0.25 14.34
N PRO A 25 -5.80 -0.74 14.40
CA PRO A 25 -6.95 -0.87 13.48
C PRO A 25 -8.01 0.24 13.63
N GLY A 26 -7.84 1.18 14.56
CA GLY A 26 -8.66 2.39 14.69
C GLY A 26 -7.93 3.69 14.36
N ARG A 27 -6.71 3.62 13.82
CA ARG A 27 -5.90 4.79 13.43
C ARG A 27 -5.75 4.82 11.93
N GLU A 28 -6.58 5.62 11.29
CA GLU A 28 -6.44 6.00 9.90
C GLU A 28 -5.11 6.73 9.68
N THR A 29 -4.45 6.47 8.57
CA THR A 29 -3.14 7.01 8.22
C THR A 29 -2.94 7.14 6.73
N GLY A 30 -2.31 8.24 6.31
CA GLY A 30 -1.81 8.43 4.95
C GLY A 30 -0.33 8.08 4.78
N ILE A 31 0.31 7.52 5.81
CA ILE A 31 1.75 7.24 5.81
C ILE A 31 1.98 5.74 5.64
N SER A 32 2.86 5.39 4.70
CA SER A 32 3.27 4.02 4.43
C SER A 32 4.77 3.85 4.57
N CYS A 33 5.20 2.69 5.07
CA CYS A 33 6.62 2.35 5.19
C CYS A 33 7.28 2.30 3.80
N THR A 34 8.40 2.99 3.59
CA THR A 34 9.09 3.00 2.28
C THR A 34 9.76 1.67 1.93
N ARG A 35 9.86 0.74 2.89
CA ARG A 35 10.53 -0.56 2.70
C ARG A 35 9.56 -1.72 2.42
N CYS A 36 8.45 -1.77 3.16
CA CYS A 36 7.46 -2.85 3.03
C CYS A 36 6.07 -2.34 2.62
N GLU A 37 5.93 -1.04 2.38
CA GLU A 37 4.73 -0.38 1.85
C GLU A 37 3.48 -0.49 2.77
N ARG A 38 3.66 -1.02 3.99
CA ARG A 38 2.58 -1.17 4.97
C ARG A 38 2.17 0.17 5.58
N PRO A 39 0.86 0.43 5.77
CA PRO A 39 0.37 1.65 6.42
C PRO A 39 0.77 1.71 7.90
N ILE A 40 1.31 2.84 8.33
CA ILE A 40 1.79 3.11 9.69
C ILE A 40 1.24 4.43 10.21
N CYS A 41 0.82 4.50 11.47
CA CYS A 41 0.39 5.77 12.08
C CYS A 41 1.60 6.65 12.42
N THR A 42 1.35 7.94 12.65
CA THR A 42 2.36 8.93 13.09
C THR A 42 3.00 8.60 14.44
N GLU A 43 2.36 7.77 15.27
CA GLU A 43 2.91 7.30 16.55
C GLU A 43 3.90 6.15 16.37
N CYS A 44 3.66 5.28 15.37
CA CYS A 44 4.54 4.16 15.04
C CYS A 44 5.58 4.49 13.97
N MET A 45 5.47 5.64 13.29
CA MET A 45 6.38 5.99 12.21
C MET A 45 7.79 6.25 12.74
N VAL A 46 8.80 5.74 12.03
CA VAL A 46 10.21 6.03 12.31
C VAL A 46 10.74 6.88 11.17
N SER A 47 11.26 8.06 11.47
CA SER A 47 11.95 8.90 10.49
C SER A 47 13.23 8.23 10.04
N ALA A 48 13.39 8.01 8.73
CA ALA A 48 14.59 7.45 8.13
C ALA A 48 15.22 8.45 7.16
N SER A 49 16.42 8.15 6.67
CA SER A 49 17.13 9.00 5.69
C SER A 49 16.31 9.24 4.42
N VAL A 50 15.42 8.31 4.06
CA VAL A 50 14.47 8.43 2.95
C VAL A 50 13.06 8.02 3.42
N GLY A 51 12.26 9.02 3.78
CA GLY A 51 10.87 8.87 4.18
C GLY A 51 10.67 8.24 5.55
N PHE A 52 9.68 7.34 5.65
CA PHE A 52 9.26 6.73 6.91
C PHE A 52 9.39 5.21 6.86
N GLN A 53 9.85 4.62 7.96
CA GLN A 53 9.97 3.17 8.12
C GLN A 53 9.11 2.69 9.28
N CYS A 54 8.63 1.46 9.19
CA CYS A 54 7.92 0.80 10.29
C CYS A 54 8.92 0.20 11.30
N PRO A 55 8.55 0.06 12.58
CA PRO A 55 9.46 -0.44 13.64
C PRO A 55 9.93 -1.87 13.37
N ASP A 56 9.15 -2.65 12.64
CA ASP A 56 9.50 -4.00 12.21
C ASP A 56 10.63 -4.00 11.17
N CYS A 57 10.55 -3.12 10.15
CA CYS A 57 11.61 -2.95 9.15
C CYS A 57 12.89 -2.33 9.72
N VAL A 58 12.76 -1.39 10.67
CA VAL A 58 13.92 -0.81 11.38
C VAL A 58 14.63 -1.90 12.19
N ARG A 59 13.86 -2.77 12.86
CA ARG A 59 14.42 -3.92 13.61
C ARG A 59 14.99 -5.01 12.69
N GLN A 60 14.37 -5.24 11.53
CA GLN A 60 14.85 -6.15 10.48
C GLN A 60 15.88 -5.52 9.54
N GLY A 61 16.45 -4.37 9.87
CA GLY A 61 17.40 -3.61 9.03
C GLY A 61 18.57 -4.41 8.44
N SER A 62 18.80 -5.65 8.90
CA SER A 62 19.82 -6.57 8.37
C SER A 62 19.35 -7.55 7.27
N GLY A 63 18.06 -7.74 7.00
CA GLY A 63 17.56 -8.76 6.06
C GLY A 63 16.42 -8.29 5.19
N THR A 64 16.64 -8.24 3.87
CA THR A 64 15.72 -8.00 2.73
C THR A 64 14.23 -7.95 3.07
N GLY A 65 13.74 -6.84 3.63
CA GLY A 65 12.33 -6.64 3.98
C GLY A 65 11.45 -6.30 2.79
N HIS A 66 11.60 -7.04 1.68
CA HIS A 66 10.81 -6.86 0.49
C HIS A 66 9.42 -7.48 0.67
N HIS A 67 8.39 -6.78 0.18
CA HIS A 67 7.05 -7.35 0.02
C HIS A 67 7.17 -8.63 -0.82
N PRO A 68 6.43 -9.73 -0.52
CA PRO A 68 6.54 -10.97 -1.30
C PRO A 68 6.28 -10.76 -2.80
N SER A 69 5.46 -9.76 -3.15
CA SER A 69 5.25 -9.37 -4.55
C SER A 69 6.47 -8.67 -5.19
N ALA A 70 7.28 -7.95 -4.41
CA ALA A 70 8.47 -7.26 -4.93
C ALA A 70 9.57 -8.22 -5.37
N SER A 71 9.61 -9.44 -4.81
CA SER A 71 10.52 -10.51 -5.26
C SER A 71 9.88 -11.45 -6.30
N THR A 72 8.68 -11.15 -6.81
CA THR A 72 8.03 -12.01 -7.81
C THR A 72 8.76 -11.87 -9.15
N PRO A 73 9.42 -12.94 -9.63
CA PRO A 73 10.16 -12.85 -10.88
C PRO A 73 9.19 -12.63 -12.05
N ARG A 74 9.55 -11.73 -12.96
CA ARG A 74 8.75 -11.37 -14.13
C ARG A 74 9.39 -11.87 -15.42
N THR A 75 8.58 -12.29 -16.37
CA THR A 75 9.04 -12.64 -17.73
C THR A 75 9.37 -11.38 -18.52
N LEU A 76 10.07 -11.51 -19.65
CA LEU A 76 10.40 -10.38 -20.54
C LEU A 76 9.15 -9.63 -21.06
N ALA A 77 8.00 -10.31 -21.09
CA ALA A 77 6.71 -9.72 -21.44
C ALA A 77 5.96 -9.06 -20.24
N GLY A 78 6.57 -9.03 -19.05
CA GLY A 78 6.06 -8.31 -17.87
C GLY A 78 5.08 -9.08 -16.97
N GLY A 79 4.77 -10.34 -17.28
CA GLY A 79 3.92 -11.20 -16.44
C GLY A 79 4.66 -11.79 -15.24
N THR A 80 3.97 -12.01 -14.13
CA THR A 80 4.52 -12.71 -12.95
C THR A 80 4.63 -14.21 -13.22
N LEU A 81 5.77 -14.82 -12.91
CA LEU A 81 5.92 -16.28 -12.91
C LEU A 81 5.05 -16.84 -11.77
N ALA A 82 3.90 -17.42 -12.10
CA ALA A 82 3.15 -18.26 -11.18
C ALA A 82 3.94 -19.58 -11.01
N ALA A 83 4.34 -19.90 -9.79
CA ALA A 83 4.89 -21.21 -9.48
C ALA A 83 3.74 -22.22 -9.40
N ASP A 84 3.80 -23.26 -10.25
CA ASP A 84 2.95 -24.45 -10.24
C ASP A 84 3.39 -25.42 -9.13
#